data_AF-A0A966Q4B4-F1
#
_entry.id   AF-A0A966Q4B4-F1
#
_cell.length_a   1.000
_cell.length_b   1.000
_cell.length_c   1.000
_cell.angle_alpha   90.00
_cell.angle_beta   90.00
_cell.angle_gamma   90.00
#
_symmetry.space_group_name_H-M   'P 1'
#
loop_
_entity.id
_entity.type
_entity.pdbx_description
1 polymer ?
#
loop_
_entity_poly.entity_id
_entity_poly.type
_entity_poly.pdbx_seq_one_letter_code
_entity_poly.pdbx_strand_id
1 'polypeptide(L)'
;MPVNDLITIRKGTASEWSSSNPVLASGELGFDLSNNILKIGDGSSAWNSLNNHSHSSINISDFTESVQDIVGSGFLVAGTGIVLDYNDSANTLTISSSGTGGGVSITNFSDNRILTSDGTSTGINAESNLTFDGTSLKVNNINVSVSGHFHTSSDISNFNSSVSGLLPVTNIDADGKSIYIPHFANRNYTA
;
A
#
# COMPACT_ATOMS: atom_id res chain seq x y z
N MET A 1 38.79 53.91 -6.09
CA MET A 1 40.27 53.93 -6.02
C MET A 1 40.80 53.48 -7.37
N PRO A 2 41.70 54.21 -8.05
CA PRO A 2 42.37 53.70 -9.25
C PRO A 2 43.22 52.48 -8.87
N VAL A 3 43.24 51.45 -9.71
CA VAL A 3 44.20 50.36 -9.55
C VAL A 3 45.59 50.93 -9.84
N ASN A 4 46.50 50.80 -8.87
CA ASN A 4 47.85 51.33 -9.02
C ASN A 4 48.64 50.52 -10.06
N ASP A 5 48.38 49.20 -10.10
CA ASP A 5 48.88 48.27 -11.10
C ASP A 5 47.76 47.31 -11.52
N LEU A 6 47.63 47.06 -12.83
CA LEU A 6 46.69 46.09 -13.38
C LEU A 6 47.44 44.79 -13.73
N ILE A 7 47.16 43.72 -12.99
CA ILE A 7 47.64 42.38 -13.33
C ILE A 7 46.59 41.70 -14.20
N THR A 8 47.01 41.23 -15.38
CA THR A 8 46.17 40.44 -16.29
C THR A 8 46.82 39.11 -16.60
N ILE A 9 46.00 38.07 -16.78
CA ILE A 9 46.45 36.77 -17.31
C ILE A 9 46.41 36.78 -18.85
N ARG A 10 47.13 35.85 -19.48
CA ARG A 10 47.05 35.67 -20.93
C ARG A 10 45.63 35.21 -21.27
N LYS A 11 44.98 35.87 -22.21
CA LYS A 11 43.59 35.59 -22.59
C LYS A 11 43.37 35.78 -24.09
N GLY A 12 42.40 35.07 -24.63
CA GLY A 12 42.05 35.10 -26.06
C GLY A 12 40.81 34.24 -26.31
N THR A 13 40.28 34.30 -27.53
CA THR A 13 39.21 33.41 -28.00
C THR A 13 39.74 32.00 -28.27
N ALA A 14 38.84 31.03 -28.36
CA ALA A 14 39.20 29.65 -28.69
C ALA A 14 39.97 29.54 -30.02
N SER A 15 39.60 30.35 -31.02
CA SER A 15 40.27 30.36 -32.33
C SER A 15 41.69 30.92 -32.26
N GLU A 16 41.91 32.00 -31.50
CA GLU A 16 43.23 32.59 -31.30
C GLU A 16 44.16 31.64 -30.55
N TRP A 17 43.65 31.00 -29.49
CA TRP A 17 44.39 30.00 -28.73
C TRP A 17 44.73 28.75 -29.54
N SER A 18 43.77 28.23 -30.31
CA SER A 18 43.98 27.04 -31.15
C SER A 18 44.96 27.32 -32.30
N SER A 19 44.90 28.53 -32.88
CA SER A 19 45.76 28.93 -34.00
C SER A 19 47.18 29.27 -33.55
N SER A 20 47.35 30.00 -32.43
CA SER A 20 48.67 30.30 -31.88
C SER A 20 49.30 29.09 -31.19
N ASN A 21 48.47 28.23 -30.58
CA ASN A 21 48.82 27.03 -29.82
C ASN A 21 50.13 27.16 -28.99
N PRO A 22 50.29 28.21 -28.16
CA PRO A 22 51.56 28.46 -27.49
C PRO A 22 51.82 27.46 -26.36
N VAL A 23 53.09 27.23 -26.03
CA VAL A 23 53.50 26.62 -24.75
C VAL A 23 53.47 27.71 -23.68
N LEU A 24 52.68 27.50 -22.63
CA LEU A 24 52.62 28.41 -21.47
C LEU A 24 53.74 28.05 -20.49
N ALA A 25 54.37 29.06 -19.88
CA ALA A 25 55.40 28.81 -18.87
C ALA A 25 54.81 28.06 -17.66
N SER A 26 55.65 27.36 -16.90
CA SER A 26 55.19 26.62 -15.71
C SER A 26 54.50 27.58 -14.72
N GLY A 27 53.25 27.29 -14.37
CA GLY A 27 52.41 28.12 -13.51
C GLY A 27 51.73 29.31 -14.21
N GLU A 28 52.00 29.56 -15.50
CA GLU A 28 51.34 30.63 -16.25
C GLU A 28 49.87 30.30 -16.51
N LEU A 29 48.97 31.21 -16.11
CA LEU A 29 47.53 31.09 -16.34
C LEU A 29 47.15 31.58 -17.74
N GLY A 30 46.41 30.75 -18.48
CA GLY A 30 45.80 31.09 -19.76
C GLY A 30 44.29 30.91 -19.73
N PHE A 31 43.55 31.88 -20.27
CA PHE A 31 42.09 31.88 -20.26
C PHE A 31 41.47 32.00 -21.66
N ASP A 32 40.65 31.03 -22.01
CA ASP A 32 39.83 31.04 -23.23
C ASP A 32 38.49 31.74 -22.95
N LEU A 33 38.33 32.91 -23.55
CA LEU A 33 37.15 33.78 -23.43
C LEU A 33 35.91 33.20 -24.11
N SER A 34 36.08 32.33 -25.10
CA SER A 34 34.95 31.75 -25.85
C SER A 34 34.35 30.57 -25.11
N ASN A 35 35.18 29.71 -24.53
CA ASN A 35 34.73 28.50 -23.84
C ASN A 35 34.71 28.62 -22.32
N ASN A 36 35.17 29.75 -21.77
CA ASN A 36 35.29 29.98 -20.33
C ASN A 36 36.21 28.95 -19.65
N ILE A 37 37.33 28.62 -20.31
CA ILE A 37 38.30 27.60 -19.85
C ILE A 37 39.56 28.28 -19.32
N LEU A 38 39.95 27.92 -18.09
CA LEU A 38 41.27 28.19 -17.55
C LEU A 38 42.17 26.97 -17.79
N LYS A 39 43.41 27.20 -18.23
CA LYS A 39 44.49 26.20 -18.20
C LYS A 39 45.72 26.81 -17.54
N ILE A 40 46.55 25.96 -16.95
CA ILE A 40 47.80 26.35 -16.31
C ILE A 40 48.94 25.70 -17.07
N GLY A 41 49.93 26.48 -17.48
CA GLY A 41 51.11 25.99 -18.15
C GLY A 41 51.95 25.06 -17.28
N ASP A 42 52.51 24.03 -17.89
CA ASP A 42 53.52 23.15 -17.29
C ASP A 42 54.94 23.50 -17.76
N GLY A 43 55.09 24.45 -18.69
CA GLY A 43 56.35 24.85 -19.31
C GLY A 43 56.79 23.99 -20.50
N SER A 44 55.97 23.05 -20.98
CA SER A 44 56.34 22.13 -22.08
C SER A 44 55.19 21.83 -23.04
N SER A 45 53.98 21.62 -22.55
CA SER A 45 52.81 21.29 -23.36
C SER A 45 52.23 22.54 -24.02
N ALA A 46 51.91 22.43 -25.31
CA ALA A 46 51.17 23.46 -26.03
C ALA A 46 49.71 23.55 -25.55
N TRP A 47 49.07 24.72 -25.70
CA TRP A 47 47.71 25.00 -25.24
C TRP A 47 46.68 23.89 -25.57
N ASN A 48 46.69 23.38 -26.80
CA ASN A 48 45.75 22.35 -27.25
C ASN A 48 45.95 21.00 -26.53
N SER A 49 47.14 20.75 -25.99
CA SER A 49 47.48 19.54 -25.23
C SER A 49 47.42 19.73 -23.71
N LEU A 50 47.35 20.97 -23.22
CA LEU A 50 47.18 21.24 -21.79
C LEU A 50 45.79 20.80 -21.33
N ASN A 51 45.73 20.22 -20.13
CA ASN A 51 44.48 19.91 -19.48
C ASN A 51 43.78 21.19 -19.01
N ASN A 52 42.44 21.14 -19.00
CA ASN A 52 41.65 22.17 -18.36
C ASN A 52 41.91 22.15 -16.85
N HIS A 53 42.01 23.33 -16.24
CA HIS A 53 41.93 23.44 -14.79
C HIS A 53 40.55 22.96 -14.33
N SER A 54 40.53 21.97 -13.44
CA SER A 54 39.31 21.43 -12.85
C SER A 54 39.54 21.09 -11.38
N HIS A 55 38.49 21.21 -10.57
CA HIS A 55 38.46 20.69 -9.21
C HIS A 55 37.48 19.52 -9.17
N SER A 56 37.93 18.38 -8.63
CA SER A 56 37.03 17.28 -8.30
C SER A 56 36.20 17.66 -7.07
N SER A 57 34.95 17.21 -7.02
CA SER A 57 34.06 17.47 -5.88
C SER A 57 34.63 16.96 -4.55
N ILE A 58 35.45 15.90 -4.57
CA ILE A 58 36.12 15.38 -3.36
C ILE A 58 37.14 16.36 -2.75
N ASN A 59 37.67 17.29 -3.55
CA ASN A 59 38.61 18.31 -3.08
C ASN A 59 37.91 19.56 -2.57
N ILE A 60 36.57 19.64 -2.68
CA ILE A 60 35.75 20.73 -2.19
C ILE A 60 35.21 20.29 -0.83
N SER A 61 35.86 20.74 0.25
CA SER A 61 35.66 20.21 1.61
C SER A 61 34.23 20.39 2.16
N ASP A 62 33.50 21.38 1.68
CA ASP A 62 32.14 21.72 2.09
C ASP A 62 31.05 21.21 1.11
N PHE A 63 31.44 20.59 0.00
CA PHE A 63 30.46 20.17 -1.01
C PHE A 63 29.47 19.13 -0.44
N THR A 64 29.99 18.15 0.29
CA THR A 64 29.16 17.12 0.95
C THR A 64 28.17 17.73 1.92
N GLU A 65 28.64 18.62 2.80
CA GLU A 65 27.80 19.32 3.79
C GLU A 65 26.75 20.20 3.10
N SER A 66 27.12 20.92 2.04
CA SER A 66 26.15 21.76 1.32
C SER A 66 25.01 20.97 0.69
N VAL A 67 25.29 19.75 0.19
CA VAL A 67 24.27 18.85 -0.38
C VAL A 67 23.38 18.29 0.73
N GLN A 68 23.99 17.93 1.86
CA GLN A 68 23.33 17.44 3.07
C GLN A 68 22.38 18.49 3.68
N ASP A 69 22.83 19.75 3.78
CA ASP A 69 22.02 20.89 4.21
C ASP A 69 20.81 21.11 3.32
N ILE A 70 20.96 21.01 1.99
CA ILE A 70 19.84 21.13 1.04
C ILE A 70 18.81 20.02 1.30
N VAL A 71 19.26 18.78 1.53
CA VAL A 71 18.38 17.65 1.85
C VAL A 71 17.67 17.87 3.19
N GLY A 72 18.38 18.31 4.23
CA GLY A 72 17.87 18.55 5.57
C GLY A 72 16.98 19.79 5.71
N SER A 73 17.12 20.79 4.84
CA SER A 73 16.40 22.07 4.89
C SER A 73 15.04 22.08 4.19
N GLY A 74 14.56 20.93 3.71
CA GLY A 74 13.20 20.78 3.19
C GLY A 74 13.09 20.76 1.67
N PHE A 75 14.18 20.52 0.94
CA PHE A 75 14.09 20.16 -0.49
C PHE A 75 13.19 18.94 -0.71
N LEU A 76 13.24 17.98 0.23
CA LEU A 76 12.34 16.82 0.26
C LEU A 76 11.18 17.10 1.21
N VAL A 77 9.95 16.83 0.74
CA VAL A 77 8.73 16.95 1.54
C VAL A 77 8.06 15.59 1.62
N ALA A 78 7.78 15.13 2.83
CA ALA A 78 7.12 13.85 3.04
C ALA A 78 5.65 13.92 2.57
N GLY A 79 5.22 12.94 1.77
CA GLY A 79 3.81 12.73 1.46
C GLY A 79 3.07 12.03 2.59
N THR A 80 1.74 11.91 2.47
CA THR A 80 0.92 11.16 3.43
C THR A 80 1.44 9.73 3.58
N GLY A 81 1.64 9.29 4.83
CA GLY A 81 2.11 7.93 5.10
C GLY A 81 3.64 7.77 5.10
N ILE A 82 4.41 8.83 4.84
CA ILE A 82 5.88 8.81 4.79
C ILE A 82 6.45 9.73 5.88
N VAL A 83 7.57 9.32 6.46
CA VAL A 83 8.38 10.13 7.36
C VAL A 83 9.78 10.25 6.75
N LEU A 84 10.31 11.47 6.75
CA LEU A 84 11.67 11.79 6.36
C LEU A 84 12.41 12.29 7.61
N ASP A 85 13.40 11.54 8.06
CA ASP A 85 14.22 11.89 9.22
C ASP A 85 15.66 12.11 8.77
N TYR A 86 16.03 13.37 8.58
CA TYR A 86 17.42 13.75 8.33
C TYR A 86 18.15 13.90 9.67
N ASN A 87 19.25 13.17 9.84
CA ASN A 87 20.14 13.26 10.99
C ASN A 87 21.49 13.80 10.54
N ASP A 88 21.71 15.07 10.87
CA ASP A 88 22.89 15.84 10.51
C ASP A 88 24.17 15.26 11.14
N SER A 89 24.16 14.97 12.43
CA SER A 89 25.33 14.40 13.11
C SER A 89 25.73 13.02 12.59
N ALA A 90 24.79 12.27 12.01
CA ALA A 90 25.03 10.96 11.43
C ALA A 90 25.21 10.99 9.91
N ASN A 91 25.02 12.13 9.24
CA ASN A 91 25.03 12.26 7.78
C ASN A 91 24.09 11.27 7.07
N THR A 92 22.88 11.09 7.60
CA THR A 92 21.89 10.15 7.04
C THR A 92 20.52 10.76 6.86
N LEU A 93 19.80 10.30 5.82
CA LEU A 93 18.37 10.49 5.66
C LEU A 93 17.69 9.13 5.78
N THR A 94 16.79 8.99 6.75
CA THR A 94 15.94 7.81 6.88
C THR A 94 14.58 8.10 6.27
N ILE A 95 14.10 7.17 5.44
CA ILE A 95 12.75 7.21 4.86
C ILE A 95 11.99 6.04 5.43
N SER A 96 10.88 6.31 6.11
CA SER A 96 10.04 5.29 6.73
C SER A 96 8.56 5.53 6.46
N SER A 97 7.72 4.53 6.70
CA SER A 97 6.27 4.70 6.68
C SER A 97 5.79 5.25 8.02
N SER A 98 4.88 6.24 8.01
CA SER A 98 4.30 6.81 9.22
C SER A 98 3.26 5.91 9.90
N GLY A 99 2.93 4.77 9.28
CA GLY A 99 2.02 3.76 9.83
C GLY A 99 2.72 2.42 10.04
N THR A 100 2.29 1.69 11.06
CA THR A 100 2.51 0.24 11.17
C THR A 100 1.84 -0.44 9.97
N GLY A 101 2.56 -1.35 9.31
CA GLY A 101 2.11 -2.02 8.08
C GLY A 101 0.64 -2.42 8.16
N GLY A 102 -0.12 -2.11 7.10
CA GLY A 102 -1.56 -2.27 7.02
C GLY A 102 -2.00 -3.73 7.17
N GLY A 103 -2.07 -4.19 8.42
CA GLY A 103 -2.70 -5.44 8.81
C GLY A 103 -4.14 -5.18 9.19
N VAL A 104 -5.03 -6.08 8.80
CA VAL A 104 -6.39 -6.12 9.32
C VAL A 104 -6.34 -6.63 10.76
N SER A 105 -6.83 -5.83 11.72
CA SER A 105 -7.04 -6.31 13.09
C SER A 105 -8.36 -7.07 13.17
N ILE A 106 -8.32 -8.29 13.70
CA ILE A 106 -9.49 -9.16 13.88
C ILE A 106 -9.66 -9.37 15.38
N THR A 107 -10.76 -8.91 15.96
CA THR A 107 -10.97 -8.84 17.43
C THR A 107 -11.07 -10.19 18.15
N ASN A 108 -11.32 -11.28 17.45
CA ASN A 108 -11.62 -12.60 18.04
C ASN A 108 -11.21 -13.75 17.08
N PHE A 109 -10.00 -13.66 16.56
CA PHE A 109 -9.37 -14.44 15.48
C PHE A 109 -9.19 -15.96 15.66
N SER A 110 -10.04 -16.66 16.42
CA SER A 110 -9.88 -18.12 16.55
C SER A 110 -10.14 -18.86 15.23
N ASP A 111 -9.55 -20.05 15.11
CA ASP A 111 -9.66 -20.91 13.94
C ASP A 111 -11.12 -21.21 13.57
N ASN A 112 -11.38 -21.39 12.27
CA ASN A 112 -12.68 -21.68 11.67
C ASN A 112 -13.79 -20.64 11.88
N ARG A 113 -13.51 -19.44 12.41
CA ARG A 113 -14.52 -18.38 12.52
C ARG A 113 -14.69 -17.61 11.22
N ILE A 114 -15.92 -17.22 10.90
CA ILE A 114 -16.21 -16.40 9.72
C ILE A 114 -16.04 -14.91 10.06
N LEU A 115 -15.35 -14.18 9.19
CA LEU A 115 -15.14 -12.72 9.32
C LEU A 115 -16.38 -11.92 8.89
N THR A 116 -16.76 -10.95 9.72
CA THR A 116 -17.87 -10.01 9.55
C THR A 116 -17.42 -8.60 9.98
N SER A 117 -18.28 -7.59 9.79
CA SER A 117 -18.04 -6.25 10.34
C SER A 117 -18.45 -6.19 11.81
N ASP A 118 -17.69 -5.45 12.62
CA ASP A 118 -18.07 -5.13 14.01
C ASP A 118 -19.01 -3.91 14.13
N GLY A 119 -19.41 -3.32 12.99
CA GLY A 119 -20.24 -2.12 12.93
C GLY A 119 -19.47 -0.80 12.85
N THR A 120 -18.14 -0.82 12.82
CA THR A 120 -17.30 0.37 12.60
C THR A 120 -16.83 0.48 11.14
N SER A 121 -16.28 1.64 10.76
CA SER A 121 -15.82 1.90 9.37
C SER A 121 -14.62 1.05 8.93
N THR A 122 -13.88 0.48 9.88
CA THR A 122 -12.65 -0.29 9.61
C THR A 122 -12.56 -1.60 10.38
N GLY A 123 -13.52 -1.88 11.27
CA GLY A 123 -13.45 -3.02 12.17
C GLY A 123 -13.96 -4.31 11.55
N ILE A 124 -13.23 -5.39 11.84
CA ILE A 124 -13.49 -6.74 11.37
C ILE A 124 -13.52 -7.67 12.60
N ASN A 125 -14.54 -8.51 12.67
CA ASN A 125 -14.79 -9.46 13.75
C ASN A 125 -14.95 -10.87 13.17
N ALA A 126 -14.22 -11.86 13.69
CA ALA A 126 -14.43 -13.28 13.41
C ALA A 126 -15.48 -13.89 14.34
N GLU A 127 -16.74 -14.00 13.92
CA GLU A 127 -17.87 -14.39 14.78
C GLU A 127 -17.64 -15.67 15.60
N SER A 128 -17.79 -15.59 16.92
CA SER A 128 -17.56 -16.75 17.81
C SER A 128 -18.56 -17.87 17.61
N ASN A 129 -19.76 -17.51 17.17
CA ASN A 129 -20.88 -18.41 17.03
C ASN A 129 -21.11 -18.87 15.59
N LEU A 130 -20.41 -18.30 14.62
CA LEU A 130 -20.54 -18.65 13.20
C LEU A 130 -19.21 -19.21 12.71
N THR A 131 -19.14 -20.54 12.59
CA THR A 131 -17.90 -21.24 12.24
C THR A 131 -18.02 -22.06 10.97
N PHE A 132 -16.96 -22.13 10.17
CA PHE A 132 -16.82 -22.98 9.00
C PHE A 132 -15.45 -23.66 8.99
N ASP A 133 -15.45 -24.99 9.04
CA ASP A 133 -14.24 -25.84 9.08
C ASP A 133 -13.81 -26.35 7.69
N GLY A 134 -14.26 -25.69 6.63
CA GLY A 134 -14.07 -26.15 5.25
C GLY A 134 -15.10 -27.17 4.78
N THR A 135 -15.87 -27.78 5.69
CA THR A 135 -16.87 -28.81 5.37
C THR A 135 -18.27 -28.45 5.87
N SER A 136 -18.39 -27.98 7.11
CA SER A 136 -19.67 -27.71 7.76
C SER A 136 -19.76 -26.27 8.25
N LEU A 137 -20.86 -25.58 7.90
CA LEU A 137 -21.24 -24.32 8.51
C LEU A 137 -21.98 -24.61 9.82
N LYS A 138 -21.62 -23.93 10.90
CA LYS A 138 -22.28 -24.07 12.22
C LYS A 138 -22.68 -22.72 12.79
N VAL A 139 -23.85 -22.69 13.44
CA VAL A 139 -24.32 -21.56 14.26
C VAL A 139 -24.50 -22.06 15.70
N ASN A 140 -23.80 -21.49 16.67
CA ASN A 140 -23.82 -21.94 18.07
C ASN A 140 -23.56 -23.45 18.19
N ASN A 141 -22.55 -23.97 17.49
CA ASN A 141 -22.24 -25.41 17.39
C ASN A 141 -23.31 -26.30 16.73
N ILE A 142 -24.39 -25.72 16.18
CA ILE A 142 -25.42 -26.46 15.44
C ILE A 142 -25.09 -26.42 13.96
N ASN A 143 -25.01 -27.58 13.30
CA ASN A 143 -24.79 -27.65 11.86
C ASN A 143 -25.94 -26.97 11.10
N VAL A 144 -25.58 -26.07 10.20
CA VAL A 144 -26.49 -25.45 9.23
C VAL A 144 -26.36 -26.23 7.94
N SER A 145 -27.48 -26.76 7.45
CA SER A 145 -27.48 -27.42 6.14
C SER A 145 -27.34 -26.38 5.04
N VAL A 146 -26.29 -26.50 4.23
CA VAL A 146 -25.98 -25.57 3.11
C VAL A 146 -26.46 -26.09 1.75
N SER A 147 -27.03 -27.30 1.72
CA SER A 147 -27.74 -27.86 0.56
C SER A 147 -28.92 -28.69 1.07
N GLY A 148 -29.90 -28.96 0.20
CA GLY A 148 -31.20 -29.53 0.53
C GLY A 148 -31.18 -30.56 1.67
N HIS A 149 -32.03 -30.36 2.66
CA HIS A 149 -32.23 -31.30 3.76
C HIS A 149 -33.70 -31.73 3.83
N PHE A 150 -33.93 -32.91 4.39
CA PHE A 150 -35.24 -33.48 4.62
C PHE A 150 -35.58 -33.40 6.11
N HIS A 151 -36.85 -33.17 6.41
CA HIS A 151 -37.41 -33.31 7.75
C HIS A 151 -38.39 -34.47 7.77
N THR A 152 -38.34 -35.27 8.84
CA THR A 152 -39.44 -36.15 9.23
C THR A 152 -40.43 -35.36 10.08
N SER A 153 -41.69 -35.80 10.18
CA SER A 153 -42.68 -35.14 11.06
C SER A 153 -42.26 -35.14 12.53
N SER A 154 -41.42 -36.09 12.95
CA SER A 154 -40.81 -36.14 14.28
C SER A 154 -39.77 -35.04 14.55
N ASP A 155 -39.19 -34.43 13.51
CA ASP A 155 -38.21 -33.36 13.66
C ASP A 155 -38.85 -32.00 13.96
N ILE A 156 -40.18 -31.90 13.83
CA ILE A 156 -40.95 -30.67 13.96
C ILE A 156 -41.80 -30.77 15.24
N SER A 157 -41.34 -30.12 16.32
CA SER A 157 -41.95 -30.21 17.65
C SER A 157 -43.41 -29.75 17.71
N ASN A 158 -43.85 -28.89 16.77
CA ASN A 158 -45.21 -28.39 16.67
C ASN A 158 -46.03 -29.05 15.55
N PHE A 159 -45.53 -30.12 14.90
CA PHE A 159 -46.23 -30.76 13.77
C PHE A 159 -47.65 -31.17 14.15
N ASN A 160 -47.80 -31.95 15.23
CA ASN A 160 -49.12 -32.41 15.69
C ASN A 160 -50.07 -31.24 16.03
N SER A 161 -49.57 -30.13 16.59
CA SER A 161 -50.42 -28.96 16.87
C SER A 161 -50.93 -28.27 15.61
N SER A 162 -50.23 -28.40 14.48
CA SER A 162 -50.58 -27.78 13.19
C SER A 162 -51.47 -28.64 12.29
N VAL A 163 -51.42 -29.98 12.42
CA VAL A 163 -52.25 -30.92 11.63
C VAL A 163 -53.43 -31.52 12.40
N SER A 164 -53.55 -31.29 13.71
CA SER A 164 -54.64 -31.84 14.53
C SER A 164 -56.05 -31.35 14.12
N GLY A 165 -56.15 -30.33 13.27
CA GLY A 165 -57.41 -29.86 12.69
C GLY A 165 -57.68 -30.32 11.24
N LEU A 166 -56.75 -31.04 10.60
CA LEU A 166 -56.90 -31.47 9.20
C LEU A 166 -57.68 -32.79 9.01
N LEU A 167 -57.89 -33.56 10.08
CA LEU A 167 -58.84 -34.67 10.10
C LEU A 167 -60.09 -34.23 10.86
N PRO A 168 -61.24 -33.99 10.19
CA PRO A 168 -62.49 -33.74 10.88
C PRO A 168 -62.99 -35.05 11.49
N VAL A 169 -62.52 -35.40 12.68
CA VAL A 169 -63.17 -36.43 13.52
C VAL A 169 -64.25 -35.74 14.33
N THR A 170 -65.45 -35.63 13.77
CA THR A 170 -66.57 -35.04 14.51
C THR A 170 -67.34 -36.07 15.35
N ASN A 171 -67.37 -37.36 14.99
CA ASN A 171 -68.18 -38.35 15.71
C ASN A 171 -67.50 -39.73 15.76
N ILE A 172 -66.91 -40.07 16.91
CA ILE A 172 -66.68 -41.48 17.29
C ILE A 172 -67.97 -41.94 17.95
N ASP A 173 -68.62 -42.97 17.39
CA ASP A 173 -69.84 -43.53 17.98
C ASP A 173 -69.52 -44.18 19.33
N ALA A 174 -70.49 -44.14 20.26
CA ALA A 174 -70.31 -44.40 21.70
C ALA A 174 -69.82 -45.83 22.05
N ASP A 175 -69.81 -46.74 21.10
CA ASP A 175 -69.30 -48.11 21.23
C ASP A 175 -67.81 -48.24 20.87
N GLY A 176 -67.16 -47.17 20.41
CA GLY A 176 -65.70 -47.06 20.26
C GLY A 176 -65.08 -48.03 19.25
N LYS A 177 -65.90 -48.74 18.47
CA LYS A 177 -65.47 -49.77 17.52
C LYS A 177 -65.75 -49.43 16.05
N SER A 178 -66.50 -48.36 15.79
CA SER A 178 -66.81 -47.89 14.44
C SER A 178 -66.47 -46.40 14.31
N ILE A 179 -65.78 -46.05 13.22
CA ILE A 179 -65.57 -44.66 12.83
C ILE A 179 -66.73 -44.30 11.90
N TYR A 180 -67.60 -43.38 12.32
CA TYR A 180 -68.60 -42.81 11.43
C TYR A 180 -67.89 -41.84 10.48
N ILE A 181 -67.55 -42.33 9.29
CA ILE A 181 -67.28 -41.45 8.14
C ILE A 181 -68.66 -41.13 7.57
N PRO A 182 -69.20 -39.90 7.73
CA PRO A 182 -70.43 -39.54 7.03
C PRO A 182 -70.22 -39.86 5.56
N HIS A 183 -71.03 -40.79 5.06
CA HIS A 183 -71.16 -41.09 3.63
C HIS A 183 -71.04 -39.76 2.88
N PHE A 184 -70.04 -39.63 2.00
CA PHE A 184 -70.02 -38.55 1.03
C PHE A 184 -71.39 -38.53 0.41
N ALA A 185 -72.19 -37.51 0.73
CA ALA A 185 -73.54 -37.41 0.23
C ALA A 185 -73.47 -37.68 -1.26
N ASN A 186 -74.14 -38.76 -1.69
CA ASN A 186 -74.44 -38.99 -3.08
C ASN A 186 -74.94 -37.66 -3.61
N ARG A 187 -74.14 -36.98 -4.43
CA ARG A 187 -74.64 -35.88 -5.24
C ARG A 187 -75.69 -36.54 -6.10
N ASN A 188 -76.95 -36.36 -5.72
CA ASN A 188 -78.08 -36.67 -6.56
C ASN A 188 -77.82 -35.98 -7.90
N TYR A 189 -77.35 -36.74 -8.88
CA TYR A 189 -77.59 -36.41 -10.26
C TYR A 189 -79.09 -36.56 -10.44
N THR A 190 -79.79 -35.44 -10.53
CA THR A 190 -81.16 -35.42 -11.03
C THR A 190 -81.18 -36.04 -12.42
N ALA A 191 -82.23 -36.83 -12.69
CA ALA A 191 -82.44 -37.65 -13.89
C ALA A 191 -82.18 -36.93 -15.22
#